data_AF-A0AAX1C7K2-F1
#
_entry.id   AF-A0AAX1C7K2-F1
#
_cell.length_a   1.000
_cell.length_b   1.000
_cell.length_c   1.000
_cell.angle_alpha   90.00
_cell.angle_beta   90.00
_cell.angle_gamma   90.00
#
_symmetry.space_group_name_H-M   'P 1'
#
loop_
_entity.id
_entity.type
_entity.pdbx_description
1 polymer ?
#
loop_
_entity_poly.entity_id
_entity_poly.type
_entity_poly.pdbx_seq_one_letter_code
_entity_poly.pdbx_strand_id
1 'polypeptide(L)'
;MVNQITKKNFTSSDSFIHVIKNLYIMQTPLINGKDSAIEDFFDAATLNEKLDNKTLSYKGAFDISKHYGKNNFAEYVVKPKRKTIDFTGFNILLNDIKRIIKDYKAKPH
;
A
#
# COMPACT_ATOMS: atom_id res chain seq x y z
N MET A 1 -5.24 -18.30 5.14
CA MET A 1 -3.79 -18.50 4.93
C MET A 1 -2.95 -18.02 6.12
N VAL A 2 -2.95 -16.72 6.47
CA VAL A 2 -2.09 -16.20 7.56
C VAL A 2 -2.39 -16.83 8.93
N ASN A 3 -3.67 -17.02 9.28
CA ASN A 3 -4.08 -17.65 10.54
C ASN A 3 -3.65 -19.13 10.63
N GLN A 4 -3.58 -19.82 9.49
CA GLN A 4 -3.15 -21.22 9.43
C GLN A 4 -1.65 -21.35 9.71
N ILE A 5 -0.85 -20.37 9.28
CA ILE A 5 0.61 -20.34 9.49
C ILE A 5 0.94 -19.90 10.91
N THR A 6 0.31 -18.82 11.39
CA THR A 6 0.65 -18.18 12.67
C THR A 6 -0.08 -18.78 13.86
N LYS A 7 -1.17 -19.54 13.63
CA LYS A 7 -2.13 -20.01 14.64
C LYS A 7 -2.73 -18.88 15.49
N LYS A 8 -2.67 -17.64 14.99
CA LYS A 8 -3.26 -16.44 15.61
C LYS A 8 -4.44 -15.97 14.78
N ASN A 9 -5.40 -15.34 15.43
CA ASN A 9 -6.49 -14.68 14.72
C ASN A 9 -5.97 -13.35 14.16
N PHE A 10 -5.87 -13.26 12.83
CA PHE A 10 -5.55 -12.03 12.09
C PHE A 10 -6.75 -11.69 11.22
N THR A 11 -7.30 -10.50 11.42
CA THR A 11 -8.54 -9.99 10.82
C THR A 11 -8.26 -8.71 10.04
N SER A 12 -9.28 -8.11 9.41
CA SER A 12 -9.15 -6.87 8.64
C SER A 12 -8.95 -5.61 9.50
N SER A 13 -9.12 -5.71 10.82
CA SER A 13 -8.83 -4.61 11.74
C SER A 13 -7.37 -4.60 12.21
N ASP A 14 -6.60 -5.64 11.92
CA ASP A 14 -5.22 -5.78 12.38
C ASP A 14 -4.24 -5.19 11.37
N SER A 15 -3.44 -4.20 11.81
CA SER A 15 -2.43 -3.56 10.95
C SER A 15 -1.35 -4.53 10.44
N PHE A 16 -0.84 -5.39 11.32
CA PHE A 16 0.24 -6.32 10.98
C PHE A 16 0.30 -7.52 11.93
N ILE A 17 1.02 -8.55 11.51
CA ILE A 17 1.28 -9.75 12.32
C ILE A 17 2.69 -10.28 12.10
N HIS A 18 3.33 -10.69 13.19
CA HIS A 18 4.58 -11.44 13.17
C HIS A 18 4.33 -12.88 12.72
N VAL A 19 5.04 -13.31 11.68
CA VAL A 19 4.92 -14.67 11.14
C VAL A 19 5.97 -15.59 11.74
N ILE A 20 7.25 -15.31 11.47
CA ILE A 20 8.38 -16.11 11.94
C ILE A 20 9.68 -15.31 11.79
N LYS A 21 10.65 -15.46 12.71
CA LYS A 21 11.95 -14.74 12.67
C LYS A 21 11.73 -13.23 12.42
N ASN A 22 12.25 -12.70 11.32
CA ASN A 22 12.10 -11.31 10.88
C ASN A 22 10.98 -11.09 9.84
N LEU A 23 10.16 -12.09 9.55
CA LEU A 23 9.04 -12.01 8.60
C LEU A 23 7.77 -11.51 9.28
N TYR A 24 7.22 -10.44 8.71
CA TYR A 24 5.95 -9.84 9.10
C TYR A 24 5.04 -9.71 7.88
N ILE A 25 3.74 -9.72 8.13
CA ILE A 25 2.72 -9.35 7.14
C ILE A 25 2.04 -8.08 7.64
N MET A 26 1.95 -7.08 6.77
CA MET A 26 1.26 -5.80 7.03
C MET A 26 0.10 -5.67 6.05
N GLN A 27 -1.06 -5.26 6.54
CA GLN A 27 -2.22 -4.91 5.72
C GLN A 27 -2.24 -3.40 5.47
N THR A 28 -2.80 -2.98 4.35
CA THR A 28 -3.20 -1.58 4.18
C THR A 28 -4.46 -1.33 5.02
N PRO A 29 -4.59 -0.17 5.68
CA PRO A 29 -5.76 0.12 6.50
C PRO A 29 -7.02 0.21 5.65
N LEU A 30 -8.16 -0.21 6.22
CA LEU A 30 -9.45 -0.07 5.55
C LEU A 30 -9.77 1.41 5.29
N ILE A 31 -10.31 1.70 4.11
CA ILE A 31 -10.83 3.01 3.76
C ILE A 31 -12.34 2.90 3.71
N ASN A 32 -13.04 3.63 4.58
CA ASN A 32 -14.50 3.57 4.72
C ASN A 32 -15.03 2.13 4.91
N GLY A 33 -14.30 1.32 5.69
CA GLY A 33 -14.66 -0.07 5.97
C GLY A 33 -14.44 -1.05 4.82
N LYS A 34 -13.78 -0.64 3.75
CA LYS A 34 -13.47 -1.47 2.57
C LYS A 34 -11.97 -1.65 2.40
N ASP A 35 -11.60 -2.73 1.73
CA ASP A 35 -10.22 -3.00 1.34
C ASP A 35 -9.64 -1.84 0.55
N SER A 36 -8.39 -1.52 0.84
CA SER A 36 -7.60 -0.50 0.15
C SER A 36 -6.45 -1.12 -0.61
N ALA A 37 -5.91 -0.35 -1.54
CA ALA A 37 -4.65 -0.60 -2.22
C ALA A 37 -3.65 0.50 -1.85
N ILE A 38 -2.36 0.25 -2.07
CA ILE A 38 -1.31 1.22 -1.78
C ILE A 38 -1.50 2.54 -2.56
N GLU A 39 -2.12 2.48 -3.73
CA GLU A 39 -2.40 3.67 -4.53
C GLU A 39 -3.49 4.56 -3.92
N ASP A 40 -4.40 4.02 -3.10
CA ASP A 40 -5.45 4.82 -2.44
C ASP A 40 -4.86 5.84 -1.43
N PHE A 41 -3.55 5.79 -1.14
CA PHE A 41 -2.83 6.71 -0.25
C PHE A 41 -2.14 7.87 -0.97
N PHE A 42 -2.21 7.94 -2.30
CA PHE A 42 -1.83 9.15 -3.05
C PHE A 42 -2.94 10.19 -3.00
N ASP A 43 -2.55 11.47 -3.11
CA ASP A 43 -3.52 12.55 -3.26
C ASP A 43 -4.29 12.45 -4.60
N ALA A 44 -5.47 13.07 -4.63
CA ALA A 44 -6.32 13.05 -5.82
C ALA A 44 -5.64 13.71 -7.03
N ALA A 45 -4.77 14.70 -6.83
CA ALA A 45 -4.06 15.37 -7.90
C ALA A 45 -3.15 14.39 -8.63
N THR A 46 -2.37 13.61 -7.88
CA THR A 46 -1.44 12.60 -8.39
C THR A 46 -2.20 11.46 -9.07
N LEU A 47 -3.30 10.98 -8.48
CA LEU A 47 -4.11 9.91 -9.07
C LEU A 47 -4.81 10.30 -10.38
N ASN A 48 -5.12 11.59 -10.55
CA ASN A 48 -5.79 12.11 -11.74
C ASN A 48 -4.84 12.51 -12.87
N GLU A 49 -3.53 12.31 -12.70
CA GLU A 49 -2.53 12.56 -13.73
C GLU A 49 -2.81 11.71 -14.98
N LYS A 50 -2.74 12.35 -16.14
CA LYS A 50 -2.97 11.70 -17.43
C LYS A 50 -1.66 11.45 -18.15
N LEU A 51 -1.57 10.30 -18.81
CA LEU A 51 -0.48 9.95 -19.73
C LEU A 51 -1.10 9.69 -21.10
N ASP A 52 -0.74 10.48 -22.11
CA ASP A 52 -1.31 10.37 -23.47
C ASP A 52 -2.85 10.33 -23.48
N ASN A 53 -3.48 11.23 -22.72
CA ASN A 53 -4.93 11.29 -22.47
C ASN A 53 -5.56 10.07 -21.76
N LYS A 54 -4.77 9.07 -21.39
CA LYS A 54 -5.20 7.92 -20.59
C LYS A 54 -5.19 8.25 -19.11
N THR A 55 -6.07 7.61 -18.35
CA THR A 55 -6.17 7.76 -16.89
C THR A 55 -5.61 6.54 -16.18
N LEU A 56 -5.26 6.68 -14.90
CA LEU A 56 -4.77 5.55 -14.11
C LEU A 56 -5.86 4.49 -13.91
N SER A 57 -5.51 3.22 -14.10
CA SER A 57 -6.23 2.08 -13.51
C SER A 57 -5.27 1.23 -12.69
N TYR A 58 -5.56 1.10 -11.39
CA TYR A 58 -4.77 0.33 -10.44
C TYR A 58 -5.56 -0.80 -9.77
N LYS A 59 -6.79 -1.06 -10.23
CA LYS A 59 -7.66 -2.14 -9.74
C LYS A 59 -8.08 -3.02 -10.92
N GLY A 60 -7.70 -4.29 -10.87
CA GLY A 60 -8.14 -5.31 -11.83
C GLY A 60 -7.69 -5.10 -13.28
N ALA A 61 -8.38 -5.77 -14.20
CA ALA A 61 -8.18 -5.60 -15.64
C ALA A 61 -8.76 -4.26 -16.13
N PHE A 62 -8.16 -3.67 -17.16
CA PHE A 62 -8.58 -2.38 -17.70
C PHE A 62 -8.40 -2.28 -19.21
N ASP A 63 -9.16 -1.38 -19.82
CA ASP A 63 -9.06 -1.04 -21.23
C ASP A 63 -7.77 -0.23 -21.49
N ILE A 64 -6.79 -0.86 -22.14
CA ILE A 64 -5.48 -0.27 -22.44
C ILE A 64 -5.56 0.94 -23.39
N SER A 65 -6.67 1.13 -24.10
CA SER A 65 -6.89 2.31 -24.94
C SER A 65 -7.26 3.54 -24.12
N LYS A 66 -7.87 3.35 -22.95
CA LYS A 66 -8.37 4.42 -22.06
C LYS A 66 -7.52 4.60 -20.80
N HIS A 67 -6.83 3.56 -20.35
CA HIS A 67 -6.14 3.55 -19.08
C HIS A 67 -4.69 3.07 -19.17
N TYR A 68 -3.87 3.53 -18.23
CA TYR A 68 -2.53 3.02 -17.99
C TYR A 68 -2.45 2.36 -16.60
N GLY A 69 -1.55 1.39 -16.45
CA GLY A 69 -1.40 0.61 -15.22
C GLY A 69 -0.38 1.16 -14.23
N LYS A 70 -0.27 0.48 -13.09
CA LYS A 70 0.63 0.82 -11.97
C LYS A 70 2.10 1.02 -12.36
N ASN A 71 2.62 0.23 -13.31
CA ASN A 71 4.00 0.37 -13.77
C ASN A 71 4.23 1.74 -14.43
N ASN A 72 3.31 2.16 -15.30
CA ASN A 72 3.39 3.47 -15.95
C ASN A 72 3.17 4.60 -14.95
N PHE A 73 2.28 4.40 -13.98
CA PHE A 73 2.09 5.35 -12.88
C PHE A 73 3.37 5.59 -12.10
N ALA A 74 4.04 4.52 -11.66
CA ALA A 74 5.28 4.62 -10.91
C ALA A 74 6.39 5.30 -11.72
N GLU A 75 6.59 4.89 -12.98
CA GLU A 75 7.71 5.35 -13.80
C GLU A 75 7.51 6.76 -14.37
N TYR A 76 6.30 7.09 -14.82
CA TYR A 76 6.04 8.34 -15.57
C TYR A 76 5.27 9.40 -14.79
N VAL A 77 4.63 9.05 -13.68
CA VAL A 77 3.95 10.02 -12.80
C VAL A 77 4.73 10.21 -11.50
N VAL A 78 4.89 9.13 -10.72
CA VAL A 78 5.45 9.22 -9.36
C VAL A 78 6.93 9.58 -9.39
N LYS A 79 7.76 8.82 -10.12
CA LYS A 79 9.22 9.01 -10.13
C LYS A 79 9.65 10.42 -10.60
N PRO A 80 9.09 11.03 -11.65
CA PRO A 80 9.44 12.39 -12.07
C PRO A 80 8.95 13.45 -11.09
N LYS A 81 7.76 13.27 -10.51
CA LYS A 81 7.11 14.26 -9.62
C LYS A 81 7.35 14.00 -8.13
N ARG A 82 8.20 13.05 -7.75
CA ARG A 82 8.44 12.61 -6.36
C ARG A 82 8.80 13.72 -5.37
N LYS A 83 9.30 14.86 -5.84
CA LYS A 83 9.64 16.02 -4.99
C LYS A 83 8.45 16.92 -4.68
N THR A 84 7.38 16.82 -5.46
CA THR A 84 6.20 17.70 -5.38
C THR A 84 4.93 16.97 -4.95
N ILE A 85 4.89 15.64 -5.10
CA ILE A 85 3.77 14.81 -4.63
C ILE A 85 3.68 14.88 -3.10
N ASP A 86 2.46 15.03 -2.59
CA ASP A 86 2.19 14.85 -1.16
C ASP A 86 2.09 13.36 -0.81
N PHE A 87 3.02 12.89 0.02
CA PHE A 87 3.07 11.51 0.52
C PHE A 87 2.53 11.36 1.94
N THR A 88 1.90 12.39 2.53
CA THR A 88 1.38 12.34 3.90
C THR A 88 0.37 11.21 4.09
N GLY A 89 -0.39 10.83 3.07
CA GLY A 89 -1.30 9.67 3.08
C GLY A 89 -0.60 8.34 3.43
N PHE A 90 0.69 8.21 3.13
CA PHE A 90 1.49 7.01 3.42
C PHE A 90 1.96 6.92 4.88
N ASN A 91 1.80 7.99 5.68
CA ASN A 91 2.26 8.02 7.05
C ASN A 91 1.69 6.88 7.90
N ILE A 92 0.46 6.45 7.64
CA ILE A 92 -0.16 5.32 8.35
C ILE A 92 0.63 4.01 8.14
N LEU A 93 1.02 3.71 6.90
CA LEU A 93 1.83 2.54 6.55
C LEU A 93 3.24 2.65 7.14
N LEU A 94 3.87 3.83 7.02
CA LEU A 94 5.22 4.06 7.55
C LEU A 94 5.25 3.95 9.08
N ASN A 95 4.18 4.38 9.76
CA ASN A 95 4.07 4.22 11.21
C ASN A 95 3.87 2.76 11.61
N ASP A 96 3.14 1.97 10.83
CA ASP A 96 3.04 0.52 11.05
C ASP A 96 4.38 -0.19 10.84
N ILE A 97 5.18 0.23 9.86
CA ILE A 97 6.56 -0.26 9.71
C ILE A 97 7.41 0.06 10.95
N LYS A 98 7.31 1.28 11.51
CA LYS A 98 7.99 1.63 12.78
C LYS A 98 7.55 0.72 13.93
N ARG A 99 6.26 0.41 14.03
CA ARG A 99 5.70 -0.50 15.04
C ARG A 99 6.24 -1.92 14.85
N ILE A 100 6.33 -2.41 13.61
CA ILE A 100 6.92 -3.71 13.27
C ILE A 100 8.40 -3.77 13.70
N ILE A 101 9.18 -2.74 13.39
CA ILE A 101 10.61 -2.67 13.79
C ILE A 101 10.73 -2.71 15.32
N LYS A 102 9.87 -1.99 16.05
CA LYS A 102 9.84 -2.01 17.51
C LYS A 102 9.45 -3.39 18.05
N ASP A 103 8.41 -4.02 17.48
CA ASP A 103 7.97 -5.37 17.89
C ASP A 103 9.07 -6.40 17.65
N TYR A 104 9.75 -6.35 16.50
CA TYR A 104 10.87 -7.24 16.20
C TYR A 104 11.99 -7.13 17.24
N LYS A 105 12.46 -5.91 17.53
CA LYS A 105 13.53 -5.67 18.52
C LYS A 105 13.17 -6.11 19.95
N ALA A 106 11.88 -6.16 20.28
CA ALA A 106 11.42 -6.57 21.60
C ALA A 106 11.33 -8.10 21.76
N LYS A 107 11.36 -8.87 20.66
CA LYS A 107 11.32 -10.33 20.74
C LYS A 107 12.73 -10.90 20.95
N PRO A 108 12.88 -11.95 21.76
CA PRO A 108 14.13 -12.70 21.82
C PRO A 108 14.41 -13.35 20.45
N HIS A 109 15.70 -13.39 20.07
CA HIS A 109 16.19 -13.92 18.80
C HIS A 109 17.10 -15.11 19.04
#